data_AF-A0A6J4JI83-F1
#
_entry.id   AF-A0A6J4JI83-F1
#
_cell.length_a   1.000
_cell.length_b   1.000
_cell.length_c   1.000
_cell.angle_alpha   90.00
_cell.angle_beta   90.00
_cell.angle_gamma   90.00
#
_symmetry.space_group_name_H-M   'P 1'
#
loop_
_entity.id
_entity.type
_entity.pdbx_description
1 polymer ?
#
loop_
_entity_poly.entity_id
_entity_poly.type
_entity_poly.pdbx_seq_one_letter_code
_entity_poly.pdbx_strand_id
1 'polypeptide(L)'
;ARINPRAESKFLRDAIKAFSADVVIRTVYAYTGWIDDRRRFLFGNGVIDSDGWQEGGGAQLPVRLQQYQLDEAAIQTLPISQALATFDTLLEVAPPEVIIPLLGALLLPPIAWTIAAPQPMVHLYGITGSHKTALTCAAMALWGRFAPAQPTDTWTSTPNSIQKLGWYLKDTPFLLDDYKAAHVKPAQVTFLLQNYGDGMARGRLDANAEARTAFPIRATLISSGEDQPEGEASALARILSVPLARGQVDRAKLTDVQANAQSLPVLLVDYLSWLATQPAMLPHNRDRHAKQRAHLLAALEAVSDQATNPGRVASNVAALAIAWHTFGQFLRERGYWREERVTTWLGLCAQHLQRLAAAQVNLVTDERYSVQFFQAVRGLLATGRAQMQNLDLSSGDVA
;
A
#
# COMPACT_ATOMS: atom_id res chain seq x y z
N ALA A 1 38.66 -2.22 14.42
CA ALA A 1 39.40 -1.31 13.53
C ALA A 1 38.64 -1.17 12.22
N ARG A 2 38.35 0.05 11.74
CA ARG A 2 37.80 0.25 10.39
C ARG A 2 38.96 0.17 9.40
N ILE A 3 38.94 -0.82 8.51
CA ILE A 3 40.01 -1.08 7.55
C ILE A 3 39.63 -0.43 6.21
N ASN A 4 40.57 0.30 5.61
CA ASN A 4 40.41 1.01 4.35
C ASN A 4 40.56 0.03 3.16
N PRO A 5 39.52 -0.17 2.33
CA PRO A 5 39.49 -1.23 1.30
C PRO A 5 40.43 -1.02 0.11
N ARG A 6 41.15 0.12 0.01
CA ARG A 6 42.09 0.38 -1.09
C ARG A 6 43.53 -0.07 -0.84
N ALA A 7 43.82 -0.61 0.34
CA ALA A 7 45.14 -1.11 0.72
C ALA A 7 45.07 -2.62 0.98
N GLU A 8 44.76 -3.44 -0.03
CA GLU A 8 44.76 -4.89 0.14
C GLU A 8 46.18 -5.48 0.15
N SER A 9 46.58 -6.03 1.29
CA SER A 9 47.58 -7.10 1.35
C SER A 9 46.87 -8.42 1.04
N LYS A 10 47.38 -9.21 0.08
CA LYS A 10 46.78 -10.49 -0.35
C LYS A 10 46.47 -11.47 0.79
N PHE A 11 47.12 -11.28 1.94
CA PHE A 11 47.05 -12.17 3.09
C PHE A 11 45.93 -11.83 4.08
N LEU A 12 45.28 -10.66 3.98
CA LEU A 12 44.25 -10.25 4.94
C LEU A 12 43.02 -11.18 4.86
N ARG A 13 42.61 -11.55 3.64
CA ARG A 13 41.51 -12.49 3.42
C ARG A 13 41.83 -13.88 3.99
N ASP A 14 43.06 -14.34 3.80
CA ASP A 14 43.52 -15.65 4.28
C ASP A 14 43.62 -15.67 5.81
N ALA A 15 44.10 -14.58 6.43
CA ALA A 15 44.12 -14.42 7.87
C ALA A 15 42.70 -14.42 8.47
N ILE A 16 41.76 -13.66 7.90
CA ILE A 16 40.35 -13.66 8.37
C ILE A 16 39.78 -15.07 8.34
N LYS A 17 40.02 -15.84 7.26
CA LYS A 17 39.55 -17.23 7.15
C LYS A 17 40.24 -18.16 8.15
N ALA A 18 41.57 -18.06 8.31
CA ALA A 18 42.35 -18.93 9.18
C ALA A 18 42.06 -18.70 10.67
N PHE A 19 41.77 -17.45 11.07
CA PHE A 19 41.45 -17.10 12.47
C PHE A 19 39.95 -17.20 12.80
N SER A 20 39.07 -17.41 11.81
CA SER A 20 37.64 -17.64 12.04
C SER A 20 37.35 -19.12 12.32
N ALA A 21 37.96 -19.69 13.35
CA ALA A 21 37.79 -21.11 13.73
C ALA A 21 36.40 -21.38 14.36
N ASP A 22 35.90 -20.45 15.17
CA ASP A 22 34.60 -20.53 15.84
C ASP A 22 33.59 -19.57 15.16
N VAL A 23 33.01 -20.00 14.04
CA VAL A 23 32.03 -19.18 13.29
C VAL A 23 30.64 -19.36 13.88
N VAL A 24 30.13 -18.32 14.54
CA VAL A 24 28.72 -18.25 14.92
C VAL A 24 27.87 -17.99 13.66
N ILE A 25 27.10 -18.99 13.24
CA ILE A 25 26.14 -18.84 12.15
C ILE A 25 24.84 -18.27 12.71
N ARG A 26 24.36 -17.18 12.11
CA ARG A 26 23.07 -16.57 12.43
C ARG A 26 22.25 -16.34 11.17
N THR A 27 20.95 -16.59 11.25
CA THR A 27 19.99 -16.21 10.20
C THR A 27 19.53 -14.78 10.44
N VAL A 28 19.66 -13.93 9.43
CA VAL A 28 19.15 -12.55 9.48
C VAL A 28 18.14 -12.36 8.36
N TYR A 29 16.94 -11.91 8.72
CA TYR A 29 15.93 -11.55 7.74
C TYR A 29 16.10 -10.10 7.35
N ALA A 30 16.20 -9.83 6.06
CA ALA A 30 16.35 -8.46 5.54
C ALA A 30 15.01 -7.77 5.28
N TYR A 31 13.88 -8.34 5.71
CA TYR A 31 12.54 -7.86 5.35
C TYR A 31 11.51 -8.07 6.46
N THR A 32 10.45 -7.27 6.47
CA THR A 32 9.31 -7.40 7.40
C THR A 32 8.36 -8.53 7.01
N GLY A 33 7.38 -8.80 7.87
CA GLY A 33 6.26 -9.67 7.51
C GLY A 33 6.42 -11.09 8.01
N TRP A 34 5.54 -11.97 7.53
CA TRP A 34 5.45 -13.31 8.07
C TRP A 34 6.63 -14.21 7.71
N ILE A 35 7.09 -14.99 8.67
CA ILE A 35 8.04 -16.09 8.52
C ILE A 35 7.46 -17.36 9.16
N ASP A 36 8.18 -18.47 9.06
CA ASP A 36 7.86 -19.75 9.74
C ASP A 36 6.41 -20.18 9.59
N ASP A 37 6.00 -20.33 8.33
CA ASP A 37 4.63 -20.73 7.98
C ASP A 37 3.56 -19.84 8.63
N ARG A 38 3.82 -18.52 8.64
CA ARG A 38 2.89 -17.49 9.12
C ARG A 38 2.63 -17.52 10.63
N ARG A 39 3.57 -18.06 11.41
CA ARG A 39 3.50 -18.06 12.89
C ARG A 39 4.16 -16.85 13.54
N ARG A 40 5.13 -16.25 12.86
CA ARG A 40 5.89 -15.10 13.39
C ARG A 40 5.91 -13.96 12.37
N PHE A 41 5.64 -12.73 12.81
CA PHE A 41 5.64 -11.52 11.99
C PHE A 41 6.82 -10.62 12.36
N LEU A 42 7.71 -10.33 11.42
CA LEU A 42 8.90 -9.51 11.67
C LEU A 42 8.64 -8.01 11.48
N PHE A 43 9.05 -7.22 12.47
CA PHE A 43 9.23 -5.77 12.40
C PHE A 43 10.72 -5.40 12.38
N GLY A 44 11.06 -4.12 12.21
CA GLY A 44 12.46 -3.69 12.17
C GLY A 44 13.24 -3.91 13.48
N ASN A 45 12.56 -4.03 14.62
CA ASN A 45 13.17 -4.14 15.94
C ASN A 45 12.63 -5.28 16.81
N GLY A 46 11.72 -6.11 16.30
CA GLY A 46 11.15 -7.22 17.06
C GLY A 46 10.32 -8.16 16.20
N VAL A 47 9.71 -9.14 16.85
CA VAL A 47 8.87 -10.14 16.20
C VAL A 47 7.57 -10.30 16.99
N ILE A 48 6.48 -10.59 16.31
CA ILE A 48 5.18 -10.87 16.92
C ILE A 48 4.82 -12.32 16.62
N ASP A 49 4.44 -13.07 17.64
CA ASP A 49 3.89 -14.42 17.51
C ASP A 49 2.53 -14.51 18.22
N SER A 50 2.02 -15.73 18.41
CA SER A 50 0.73 -15.96 19.07
C SER A 50 0.67 -15.46 20.51
N ASP A 51 1.83 -15.31 21.17
CA ASP A 51 1.93 -14.90 22.57
C ASP A 51 2.13 -13.39 22.72
N GLY A 52 2.34 -12.66 21.61
CA GLY A 52 2.49 -11.21 21.62
C GLY A 52 3.79 -10.75 20.98
N TRP A 53 4.25 -9.58 21.42
CA TRP A 53 5.53 -9.00 21.04
C TRP A 53 6.69 -9.72 21.74
N GLN A 54 7.72 -10.08 20.99
CA GLN A 54 8.93 -10.73 21.48
C GLN A 54 10.17 -9.87 21.16
N GLU A 55 11.02 -9.71 22.17
CA GLU A 55 12.27 -8.98 22.11
C GLU A 55 13.35 -9.69 21.28
N GLY A 56 14.23 -8.91 20.66
CA GLY A 56 15.51 -9.44 20.14
C GLY A 56 15.40 -10.40 18.96
N GLY A 57 14.67 -10.03 17.90
CA GLY A 57 14.51 -10.89 16.71
C GLY A 57 14.06 -10.22 15.42
N GLY A 58 14.14 -8.88 15.34
CA GLY A 58 13.63 -8.11 14.21
C GLY A 58 14.41 -8.28 12.89
N ALA A 59 13.81 -7.78 11.83
CA ALA A 59 14.40 -7.70 10.50
C ALA A 59 15.48 -6.62 10.42
N GLN A 60 16.59 -6.90 9.73
CA GLN A 60 17.62 -5.91 9.43
C GLN A 60 17.20 -5.06 8.23
N LEU A 61 16.42 -4.02 8.51
CA LEU A 61 15.97 -3.06 7.51
C LEU A 61 17.02 -1.98 7.23
N PRO A 62 17.06 -1.39 6.01
CA PRO A 62 17.86 -0.20 5.75
C PRO A 62 17.40 0.98 6.61
N VAL A 63 18.33 1.91 6.92
CA VAL A 63 18.06 3.11 7.74
C VAL A 63 16.87 3.94 7.24
N ARG A 64 16.63 3.97 5.91
CA ARG A 64 15.49 4.68 5.32
C ARG A 64 14.11 4.12 5.76
N LEU A 65 14.07 2.93 6.35
CA LEU A 65 12.86 2.28 6.84
C LEU A 65 12.80 2.24 8.37
N GLN A 66 13.51 3.14 9.05
CA GLN A 66 13.53 3.21 10.52
C GLN A 66 12.15 3.44 11.14
N GLN A 67 11.21 4.07 10.42
CA GLN A 67 9.84 4.28 10.90
C GLN A 67 9.04 2.99 11.10
N TYR A 68 9.47 1.84 10.56
CA TYR A 68 8.83 0.53 10.74
C TYR A 68 9.34 -0.21 11.99
N GLN A 69 9.72 0.56 13.01
CA GLN A 69 10.05 0.06 14.34
C GLN A 69 8.91 0.43 15.28
N LEU A 70 8.57 -0.50 16.17
CA LEU A 70 7.54 -0.26 17.18
C LEU A 70 8.17 0.20 18.49
N ASP A 71 7.42 1.01 19.23
CA ASP A 71 7.82 1.42 20.58
C ASP A 71 7.48 0.31 21.58
N GLU A 72 8.50 -0.45 21.96
CA GLU A 72 8.39 -1.55 22.91
C GLU A 72 7.80 -1.12 24.25
N ALA A 73 8.26 0.01 24.79
CA ALA A 73 7.77 0.50 26.06
C ALA A 73 6.27 0.82 25.97
N ALA A 74 5.82 1.40 24.85
CA ALA A 74 4.42 1.66 24.60
C ALA A 74 3.60 0.36 24.48
N ILE A 75 4.11 -0.65 23.75
CA ILE A 75 3.46 -1.95 23.59
C ILE A 75 3.25 -2.64 24.94
N GLN A 76 4.26 -2.60 25.81
CA GLN A 76 4.22 -3.30 27.10
C GLN A 76 3.41 -2.56 28.17
N THR A 77 3.28 -1.22 28.08
CA THR A 77 2.69 -0.41 29.17
C THR A 77 1.32 0.19 28.85
N LEU A 78 1.01 0.48 27.59
CA LEU A 78 -0.26 1.12 27.23
C LEU A 78 -1.39 0.08 27.16
N PRO A 79 -2.55 0.38 27.78
CA PRO A 79 -3.67 -0.55 27.76
C PRO A 79 -4.33 -0.61 26.38
N ILE A 80 -4.81 -1.79 26.00
CA ILE A 80 -5.56 -1.99 24.75
C ILE A 80 -6.79 -1.07 24.64
N SER A 81 -7.41 -0.68 25.77
CA SER A 81 -8.54 0.26 25.79
C SER A 81 -8.18 1.64 25.24
N GLN A 82 -6.96 2.13 25.49
CA GLN A 82 -6.49 3.40 24.93
C GLN A 82 -6.25 3.28 23.42
N ALA A 83 -5.68 2.16 22.98
CA ALA A 83 -5.49 1.88 21.55
C ALA A 83 -6.82 1.80 20.79
N LEU A 84 -7.82 1.14 21.38
CA LEU A 84 -9.17 1.05 20.84
C LEU A 84 -9.87 2.42 20.78
N ALA A 85 -9.74 3.25 21.83
CA ALA A 85 -10.30 4.60 21.82
C ALA A 85 -9.65 5.50 20.75
N THR A 86 -8.33 5.42 20.59
CA THR A 86 -7.59 6.13 19.53
C THR A 86 -8.00 5.61 18.14
N PHE A 87 -8.16 4.29 17.98
CA PHE A 87 -8.61 3.70 16.73
C PHE A 87 -10.05 4.11 16.39
N ASP A 88 -10.95 4.11 17.36
CA ASP A 88 -12.34 4.57 17.20
C ASP A 88 -12.37 6.04 16.77
N THR A 89 -11.55 6.89 17.38
CA THR A 89 -11.41 8.30 16.98
C THR A 89 -10.87 8.42 15.55
N LEU A 90 -9.88 7.59 15.18
CA LEU A 90 -9.32 7.52 13.82
C LEU A 90 -10.38 7.16 12.78
N LEU A 91 -11.34 6.28 13.10
CA LEU A 91 -12.45 5.94 12.21
C LEU A 91 -13.33 7.14 11.85
N GLU A 92 -13.32 8.18 12.67
CA GLU A 92 -14.18 9.35 12.55
C GLU A 92 -13.43 10.61 12.09
N VAL A 93 -12.11 10.52 11.82
CA VAL A 93 -11.29 11.67 11.39
C VAL A 93 -11.69 12.18 10.00
N ALA A 94 -12.18 11.30 9.13
CA ALA A 94 -12.64 11.66 7.79
C ALA A 94 -13.88 10.83 7.42
N PRO A 95 -14.61 11.20 6.36
CA PRO A 95 -15.80 10.47 5.93
C PRO A 95 -15.50 9.00 5.62
N PRO A 96 -16.51 8.12 5.71
CA PRO A 96 -16.33 6.70 5.45
C PRO A 96 -15.77 6.39 4.06
N GLU A 97 -16.09 7.19 3.03
CA GLU A 97 -15.51 7.07 1.69
C GLU A 97 -13.98 7.26 1.63
N VAL A 98 -13.36 7.86 2.66
CA VAL A 98 -11.91 8.04 2.78
C VAL A 98 -11.31 7.05 3.78
N ILE A 99 -11.89 6.95 4.98
CA ILE A 99 -11.34 6.12 6.07
C ILE A 99 -11.39 4.62 5.72
N ILE A 100 -12.48 4.16 5.13
CA ILE A 100 -12.67 2.73 4.84
C ILE A 100 -11.62 2.20 3.85
N PRO A 101 -11.38 2.83 2.68
CA PRO A 101 -10.32 2.36 1.79
C PRO A 101 -8.92 2.55 2.37
N LEU A 102 -8.65 3.65 3.08
CA LEU A 102 -7.34 3.90 3.70
C LEU A 102 -6.98 2.83 4.72
N LEU A 103 -7.83 2.61 5.73
CA LEU A 103 -7.56 1.60 6.77
C LEU A 103 -7.68 0.17 6.23
N GLY A 104 -8.57 -0.07 5.25
CA GLY A 104 -8.62 -1.36 4.56
C GLY A 104 -7.26 -1.72 3.93
N ALA A 105 -6.55 -0.75 3.34
CA ALA A 105 -5.22 -0.96 2.78
C ALA A 105 -4.12 -1.15 3.84
N LEU A 106 -4.31 -0.62 5.05
CA LEU A 106 -3.40 -0.84 6.18
C LEU A 106 -3.61 -2.19 6.85
N LEU A 107 -4.82 -2.74 6.78
CA LEU A 107 -5.21 -4.03 7.38
C LEU A 107 -5.01 -5.23 6.43
N LEU A 108 -5.01 -4.98 5.12
CA LEU A 108 -4.80 -5.98 4.07
C LEU A 108 -3.43 -6.70 4.11
N PRO A 109 -2.28 -6.00 4.25
CA PRO A 109 -0.96 -6.61 4.06
C PRO A 109 -0.72 -7.94 4.79
N PRO A 110 -1.05 -8.10 6.09
CA PRO A 110 -0.79 -9.34 6.82
C PRO A 110 -1.65 -10.53 6.34
N ILE A 111 -2.76 -10.27 5.65
CA ILE A 111 -3.64 -11.33 5.14
C ILE A 111 -3.61 -11.44 3.61
N ALA A 112 -2.86 -10.59 2.91
CA ALA A 112 -2.86 -10.55 1.45
C ALA A 112 -2.51 -11.90 0.81
N TRP A 113 -1.63 -12.68 1.44
CA TRP A 113 -1.24 -14.01 0.99
C TRP A 113 -2.39 -15.03 0.95
N THR A 114 -3.47 -14.77 1.68
CA THR A 114 -4.68 -15.60 1.73
C THR A 114 -5.60 -15.36 0.54
N ILE A 115 -5.39 -14.25 -0.17
CA ILE A 115 -6.16 -13.81 -1.32
C ILE A 115 -5.35 -14.16 -2.57
N ALA A 116 -5.94 -14.94 -3.49
CA ALA A 116 -5.30 -15.30 -4.75
C ALA A 116 -5.42 -14.16 -5.79
N ALA A 117 -5.14 -12.92 -5.39
CA ALA A 117 -5.22 -11.75 -6.24
C ALA A 117 -4.14 -10.73 -5.87
N PRO A 118 -3.66 -9.92 -6.83
CA PRO A 118 -2.71 -8.87 -6.53
C PRO A 118 -3.32 -7.80 -5.63
N GLN A 119 -2.46 -7.19 -4.81
CA GLN A 119 -2.85 -6.13 -3.88
C GLN A 119 -3.14 -4.82 -4.66
N PRO A 120 -4.17 -4.05 -4.27
CA PRO A 120 -4.41 -2.73 -4.85
C PRO A 120 -3.37 -1.71 -4.36
N MET A 121 -3.22 -0.62 -5.10
CA MET A 121 -2.69 0.63 -4.55
C MET A 121 -3.88 1.51 -4.14
N VAL A 122 -3.90 2.02 -2.92
CA VAL A 122 -4.89 3.04 -2.52
C VAL A 122 -4.24 4.42 -2.64
N HIS A 123 -4.85 5.33 -3.38
CA HIS A 123 -4.31 6.65 -3.65
C HIS A 123 -5.24 7.75 -3.16
N LEU A 124 -4.82 8.51 -2.15
CA LEU A 124 -5.54 9.67 -1.64
C LEU A 124 -5.10 10.92 -2.40
N TYR A 125 -6.02 11.59 -3.09
CA TYR A 125 -5.69 12.77 -3.87
C TYR A 125 -6.61 13.96 -3.59
N GLY A 126 -6.15 15.17 -3.91
CA GLY A 126 -6.92 16.39 -3.73
C GLY A 126 -6.02 17.60 -3.46
N ILE A 127 -6.61 18.79 -3.42
CA ILE A 127 -5.85 20.05 -3.34
C ILE A 127 -4.97 20.17 -2.08
N THR A 128 -3.94 21.00 -2.15
CA THR A 128 -3.07 21.28 -1.00
C THR A 128 -3.82 21.88 0.19
N GLY A 129 -3.46 21.42 1.38
CA GLY A 129 -4.16 21.74 2.63
C GLY A 129 -5.42 20.91 2.91
N SER A 130 -5.66 19.80 2.19
CA SER A 130 -6.71 18.83 2.56
C SER A 130 -6.28 17.79 3.60
N HIS A 131 -5.08 17.93 4.19
CA HIS A 131 -4.55 17.05 5.24
C HIS A 131 -4.32 15.57 4.86
N LYS A 132 -4.27 15.22 3.55
CA LYS A 132 -4.00 13.85 3.04
C LYS A 132 -2.81 13.17 3.74
N THR A 133 -1.61 13.74 3.62
CA THR A 133 -0.39 13.17 4.19
C THR A 133 -0.49 13.04 5.71
N ALA A 134 -1.06 14.04 6.39
CA ALA A 134 -1.22 14.01 7.85
C ALA A 134 -2.18 12.91 8.31
N LEU A 135 -3.31 12.73 7.62
CA LEU A 135 -4.25 11.64 7.85
C LEU A 135 -3.59 10.29 7.58
N THR A 136 -2.92 10.14 6.43
CA THR A 136 -2.26 8.88 6.07
C THR A 136 -1.15 8.52 7.05
N CYS A 137 -0.33 9.47 7.49
CA CYS A 137 0.69 9.23 8.52
C CYS A 137 0.07 8.85 9.87
N ALA A 138 -1.02 9.51 10.29
CA ALA A 138 -1.73 9.16 11.52
C ALA A 138 -2.28 7.73 11.46
N ALA A 139 -2.81 7.31 10.31
CA ALA A 139 -3.28 5.94 10.10
C ALA A 139 -2.12 4.92 10.02
N MET A 140 -1.01 5.28 9.36
CA MET A 140 0.22 4.48 9.31
C MET A 140 0.84 4.26 10.70
N ALA A 141 0.47 5.05 11.72
CA ALA A 141 0.97 4.86 13.07
C ALA A 141 0.63 3.49 13.68
N LEU A 142 -0.35 2.75 13.14
CA LEU A 142 -0.54 1.32 13.42
C LEU A 142 0.76 0.53 13.23
N TRP A 143 1.55 0.87 12.22
CA TRP A 143 2.71 0.12 11.73
C TRP A 143 4.07 0.67 12.20
N GLY A 144 4.07 1.74 13.00
CA GLY A 144 5.29 2.36 13.51
C GLY A 144 5.17 3.88 13.65
N ARG A 145 6.28 4.60 13.49
CA ARG A 145 6.35 6.04 13.79
C ARG A 145 6.44 6.88 12.52
N PHE A 146 5.29 7.36 12.06
CA PHE A 146 5.18 8.13 10.83
C PHE A 146 4.87 9.59 11.10
N ALA A 147 5.51 10.48 10.34
CA ALA A 147 5.24 11.91 10.36
C ALA A 147 5.19 12.43 8.91
N PRO A 148 4.45 13.51 8.62
CA PRO A 148 4.35 14.04 7.25
C PRO A 148 5.69 14.43 6.63
N ALA A 149 6.68 14.82 7.45
CA ALA A 149 8.03 15.13 6.98
C ALA A 149 8.88 13.87 6.67
N GLN A 150 8.38 12.69 7.04
CA GLN A 150 9.07 11.40 6.93
C GLN A 150 8.09 10.32 6.43
N PRO A 151 7.54 10.45 5.21
CA PRO A 151 6.83 9.33 4.57
C PRO A 151 7.81 8.18 4.28
N THR A 152 7.32 7.05 3.79
CA THR A 152 8.21 5.93 3.47
C THR A 152 9.13 6.23 2.30
N ASP A 153 8.58 6.82 1.24
CA ASP A 153 9.33 7.43 0.15
C ASP A 153 8.41 8.45 -0.54
N THR A 154 8.94 9.18 -1.52
CA THR A 154 8.17 10.12 -2.36
C THR A 154 8.11 9.64 -3.81
N TRP A 155 7.10 10.07 -4.57
CA TRP A 155 7.00 9.74 -6.00
C TRP A 155 8.14 10.29 -6.87
N THR A 156 8.90 11.26 -6.36
CA THR A 156 10.08 11.82 -7.04
C THR A 156 11.30 10.90 -6.98
N SER A 157 11.28 9.86 -6.13
CA SER A 157 12.31 8.82 -6.10
C SER A 157 12.31 7.96 -7.37
N THR A 158 13.47 7.40 -7.71
CA THR A 158 13.58 6.52 -8.89
C THR A 158 12.73 5.24 -8.72
N PRO A 159 12.09 4.71 -9.78
CA PRO A 159 11.26 3.50 -9.67
C PRO A 159 11.99 2.28 -9.08
N ASN A 160 13.29 2.12 -9.38
CA ASN A 160 14.10 1.04 -8.82
C ASN A 160 14.32 1.20 -7.30
N SER A 161 14.44 2.43 -6.81
CA SER A 161 14.54 2.71 -5.37
C SER A 161 13.24 2.34 -4.65
N ILE A 162 12.11 2.83 -5.17
CA ILE A 162 10.77 2.53 -4.64
C ILE A 162 10.55 1.01 -4.63
N GLN A 163 10.86 0.34 -5.75
CA GLN A 163 10.74 -1.11 -5.86
C GLN A 163 11.60 -1.85 -4.83
N LYS A 164 12.84 -1.41 -4.61
CA LYS A 164 13.75 -2.03 -3.63
C LYS A 164 13.26 -1.85 -2.20
N LEU A 165 12.74 -0.68 -1.84
CA LEU A 165 12.13 -0.44 -0.53
C LEU A 165 10.86 -1.29 -0.35
N GLY A 166 10.02 -1.37 -1.38
CA GLY A 166 8.81 -2.18 -1.35
C GLY A 166 9.09 -3.68 -1.31
N TRP A 167 10.28 -4.11 -1.74
CA TRP A 167 10.73 -5.48 -1.51
C TRP A 167 11.03 -5.73 -0.03
N TYR A 168 11.68 -4.80 0.68
CA TYR A 168 11.99 -4.97 2.12
C TYR A 168 10.72 -5.01 2.99
N LEU A 169 9.65 -4.34 2.56
CA LEU A 169 8.39 -4.21 3.29
C LEU A 169 7.38 -5.33 2.95
N LYS A 170 7.79 -6.59 3.08
CA LYS A 170 6.87 -7.72 2.83
C LYS A 170 5.76 -7.74 3.89
N ASP A 171 4.52 -7.99 3.44
CA ASP A 171 3.31 -8.09 4.25
C ASP A 171 3.06 -6.85 5.14
N THR A 172 3.53 -5.67 4.72
CA THR A 172 3.47 -4.38 5.44
C THR A 172 3.02 -3.28 4.47
N PRO A 173 2.34 -2.21 4.89
CA PRO A 173 2.01 -1.09 4.02
C PRO A 173 3.24 -0.24 3.66
N PHE A 174 3.19 0.46 2.52
CA PHE A 174 4.19 1.42 2.06
C PHE A 174 3.50 2.71 1.65
N LEU A 175 3.78 3.81 2.36
CA LEU A 175 3.36 5.16 1.99
C LEU A 175 4.30 5.86 0.97
N LEU A 176 3.81 6.08 -0.25
CA LEU A 176 4.48 6.85 -1.29
C LEU A 176 3.81 8.22 -1.45
N ASP A 177 4.46 9.28 -0.94
CA ASP A 177 3.84 10.61 -0.82
C ASP A 177 4.22 11.57 -1.96
N ASP A 178 3.51 12.69 -2.02
CA ASP A 178 3.76 13.84 -2.89
C ASP A 178 3.69 13.52 -4.40
N TYR A 179 2.67 12.79 -4.82
CA TYR A 179 2.38 12.64 -6.25
C TYR A 179 1.88 13.97 -6.84
N LYS A 180 2.54 14.43 -7.90
CA LYS A 180 2.12 15.54 -8.76
C LYS A 180 2.36 15.15 -10.21
N ALA A 181 1.33 15.24 -11.05
CA ALA A 181 1.42 14.86 -12.47
C ALA A 181 2.51 15.68 -13.20
N ALA A 182 2.69 16.93 -12.80
CA ALA A 182 3.72 17.82 -13.33
C ALA A 182 5.17 17.41 -13.00
N HIS A 183 5.38 16.53 -12.01
CA HIS A 183 6.72 16.17 -11.53
C HIS A 183 7.07 14.70 -11.76
N VAL A 184 6.07 13.86 -11.97
CA VAL A 184 6.23 12.41 -12.11
C VAL A 184 5.88 12.01 -13.53
N LYS A 185 6.83 11.39 -14.24
CA LYS A 185 6.60 11.01 -15.64
C LYS A 185 5.55 9.88 -15.70
N PRO A 186 4.53 9.94 -16.56
CA PRO A 186 3.52 8.87 -16.68
C PRO A 186 4.13 7.47 -16.92
N ALA A 187 5.22 7.39 -17.70
CA ALA A 187 5.94 6.14 -17.93
C ALA A 187 6.51 5.50 -16.64
N GLN A 188 6.90 6.31 -15.64
CA GLN A 188 7.38 5.81 -14.35
C GLN A 188 6.23 5.22 -13.54
N VAL A 189 5.07 5.87 -13.56
CA VAL A 189 3.83 5.41 -12.92
C VAL A 189 3.38 4.08 -13.53
N THR A 190 3.24 4.03 -14.86
CA THR A 190 2.86 2.81 -15.58
C THR A 190 3.82 1.67 -15.29
N PHE A 191 5.14 1.93 -15.33
CA PHE A 191 6.15 0.92 -15.00
C PHE A 191 6.00 0.39 -13.58
N LEU A 192 5.84 1.27 -12.58
CA LEU A 192 5.72 0.88 -11.18
C LEU A 192 4.46 0.03 -10.96
N LEU A 193 3.31 0.49 -11.48
CA LEU A 193 2.02 -0.17 -11.30
C LEU A 193 1.92 -1.51 -12.03
N GLN A 194 2.47 -1.63 -13.24
CA GLN A 194 2.52 -2.92 -13.95
C GLN A 194 3.34 -3.94 -13.16
N ASN A 195 4.57 -3.58 -12.75
CA ASN A 195 5.42 -4.48 -11.95
C ASN A 195 4.77 -4.84 -10.61
N TYR A 196 4.13 -3.87 -9.94
CA TYR A 196 3.41 -4.11 -8.69
C TYR A 196 2.24 -5.07 -8.88
N GLY A 197 1.39 -4.83 -9.87
CA GLY A 197 0.20 -5.63 -10.11
C GLY A 197 0.49 -7.04 -10.62
N ASP A 198 1.64 -7.27 -11.24
CA ASP A 198 2.05 -8.57 -11.78
C ASP A 198 2.90 -9.35 -10.76
N GLY A 199 3.32 -8.72 -9.66
CA GLY A 199 4.23 -9.33 -8.68
C GLY A 199 5.63 -9.60 -9.25
N MET A 200 5.99 -8.93 -10.33
CA MET A 200 7.21 -9.17 -11.09
C MET A 200 8.23 -8.04 -10.86
N ALA A 201 9.50 -8.38 -11.01
CA ALA A 201 10.57 -7.42 -11.25
C ALA A 201 11.31 -7.82 -12.52
N ARG A 202 11.75 -6.85 -13.33
CA ARG A 202 12.47 -7.15 -14.58
C ARG A 202 13.71 -8.00 -14.28
N GLY A 203 13.74 -9.21 -14.82
CA GLY A 203 14.93 -10.06 -14.82
C GLY A 203 16.05 -9.40 -15.61
N ARG A 204 17.25 -9.39 -15.05
CA ARG A 204 18.47 -8.98 -15.75
C ARG A 204 19.48 -10.08 -15.56
N LEU A 205 20.37 -10.28 -16.52
CA LEU A 205 21.57 -11.07 -16.27
C LEU A 205 22.58 -10.21 -15.49
N ASP A 206 23.37 -10.84 -14.63
CA ASP A 206 24.54 -10.22 -14.04
C ASP A 206 25.75 -10.31 -14.98
N ALA A 207 26.91 -9.81 -14.53
CA ALA A 207 28.13 -9.82 -15.33
C ALA A 207 28.67 -11.23 -15.63
N ASN A 208 28.17 -12.26 -14.92
CA ASN A 208 28.51 -13.67 -15.10
C ASN A 208 27.45 -14.42 -15.93
N ALA A 209 26.50 -13.70 -16.55
CA ALA A 209 25.35 -14.26 -17.26
C ALA A 209 24.40 -15.10 -16.38
N GLU A 210 24.42 -14.90 -15.05
CA GLU A 210 23.45 -15.49 -14.13
C GLU A 210 22.23 -14.58 -13.96
N ALA A 211 21.06 -15.17 -13.69
CA ALA A 211 19.86 -14.39 -13.44
C ALA A 211 20.02 -13.55 -12.15
N ARG A 212 20.06 -12.23 -12.31
CA ARG A 212 20.15 -11.28 -11.21
C ARG A 212 18.87 -11.35 -10.36
N THR A 213 19.04 -11.33 -9.04
CA THR A 213 17.92 -11.34 -8.09
C THR A 213 16.91 -10.25 -8.41
N ALA A 214 15.66 -10.66 -8.65
CA ALA A 214 14.54 -9.76 -8.84
C ALA A 214 14.00 -9.28 -7.49
N PHE A 215 13.58 -8.01 -7.41
CA PHE A 215 13.07 -7.40 -6.18
C PHE A 215 11.63 -6.91 -6.39
N PRO A 216 10.62 -7.79 -6.51
CA PRO A 216 9.24 -7.36 -6.64
C PRO A 216 8.78 -6.61 -5.39
N ILE A 217 7.84 -5.68 -5.55
CA ILE A 217 7.21 -5.02 -4.41
C ILE A 217 6.32 -6.05 -3.70
N ARG A 218 6.53 -6.21 -2.39
CA ARG A 218 5.80 -7.16 -1.53
C ARG A 218 4.90 -6.44 -0.50
N ALA A 219 4.93 -5.11 -0.50
CA ALA A 219 4.16 -4.23 0.35
C ALA A 219 2.78 -3.92 -0.25
N THR A 220 1.80 -3.55 0.57
CA THR A 220 0.60 -2.86 0.07
C THR A 220 0.91 -1.39 -0.15
N LEU A 221 0.77 -0.90 -1.39
CA LEU A 221 1.04 0.50 -1.69
C LEU A 221 -0.12 1.42 -1.24
N ILE A 222 0.23 2.44 -0.49
CA ILE A 222 -0.63 3.57 -0.14
C ILE A 222 0.07 4.82 -0.68
N SER A 223 -0.69 5.71 -1.29
CA SER A 223 -0.13 6.87 -1.97
C SER A 223 -0.92 8.12 -1.64
N SER A 224 -0.26 9.27 -1.60
CA SER A 224 -0.90 10.58 -1.52
C SER A 224 -0.37 11.55 -2.57
N GLY A 225 -1.23 12.44 -3.06
CA GLY A 225 -0.89 13.39 -4.11
C GLY A 225 -1.85 14.55 -4.27
N GLU A 226 -1.44 15.58 -4.99
CA GLU A 226 -2.36 16.64 -5.41
C GLU A 226 -3.25 16.17 -6.55
N ASP A 227 -2.66 15.44 -7.50
CA ASP A 227 -3.30 14.97 -8.72
C ASP A 227 -3.63 13.49 -8.65
N GLN A 228 -4.56 13.07 -9.50
CA GLN A 228 -4.79 11.67 -9.79
C GLN A 228 -3.73 11.15 -10.78
N PRO A 229 -3.14 9.96 -10.57
CA PRO A 229 -2.23 9.38 -11.55
C PRO A 229 -2.92 9.17 -12.89
N GLU A 230 -2.29 9.68 -13.94
CA GLU A 230 -2.69 9.51 -15.34
C GLU A 230 -1.94 8.34 -15.98
N GLY A 231 -2.53 7.73 -17.01
CA GLY A 231 -1.87 6.66 -17.75
C GLY A 231 -2.84 5.68 -18.39
N GLU A 232 -2.30 4.56 -18.89
CA GLU A 232 -3.12 3.55 -19.53
C GLU A 232 -4.20 3.01 -18.57
N ALA A 233 -5.40 2.80 -19.09
CA ALA A 233 -6.53 2.26 -18.32
C ALA A 233 -6.20 0.93 -17.61
N SER A 234 -5.27 0.14 -18.15
CA SER A 234 -4.77 -1.08 -17.51
C SER A 234 -3.99 -0.78 -16.22
N ALA A 235 -3.17 0.27 -16.21
CA ALA A 235 -2.41 0.71 -15.04
C ALA A 235 -3.33 1.36 -14.00
N LEU A 236 -4.27 2.22 -14.43
CA LEU A 236 -5.22 2.88 -13.54
C LEU A 236 -6.17 1.91 -12.85
N ALA A 237 -6.56 0.82 -13.50
CA ALA A 237 -7.37 -0.22 -12.86
C ALA A 237 -6.67 -0.90 -11.66
N ARG A 238 -5.35 -0.71 -11.48
CA ARG A 238 -4.59 -1.21 -10.32
C ARG A 238 -4.62 -0.25 -9.13
N ILE A 239 -5.12 0.97 -9.32
CA ILE A 239 -5.27 2.01 -8.30
C ILE A 239 -6.74 2.06 -7.84
N LEU A 240 -6.95 2.29 -6.56
CA LEU A 240 -8.22 2.69 -5.97
C LEU A 240 -8.07 4.16 -5.56
N SER A 241 -8.75 5.03 -6.30
CA SER A 241 -8.60 6.48 -6.21
C SER A 241 -9.60 7.03 -5.19
N VAL A 242 -9.08 7.72 -4.18
CA VAL A 242 -9.85 8.20 -3.03
C VAL A 242 -9.72 9.73 -2.98
N PRO A 243 -10.71 10.47 -3.50
CA PRO A 243 -10.69 11.92 -3.43
C PRO A 243 -10.85 12.39 -1.98
N LEU A 244 -10.02 13.37 -1.57
CA LEU A 244 -10.11 14.04 -0.27
C LEU A 244 -10.11 15.55 -0.47
N ALA A 245 -11.29 16.14 -0.31
CA ALA A 245 -11.52 17.58 -0.38
C ALA A 245 -11.09 18.29 0.92
N ARG A 246 -10.77 19.58 0.79
CA ARG A 246 -10.52 20.45 1.96
C ARG A 246 -11.78 20.50 2.84
N GLY A 247 -11.61 20.36 4.15
CA GLY A 247 -12.70 20.40 5.12
C GLY A 247 -13.33 19.04 5.44
N GLN A 248 -12.98 17.97 4.72
CA GLN A 248 -13.45 16.62 5.07
C GLN A 248 -12.69 16.00 6.26
N VAL A 249 -11.49 16.48 6.57
CA VAL A 249 -10.73 16.01 7.74
C VAL A 249 -11.13 16.82 8.97
N ASP A 250 -11.65 16.14 10.00
CA ASP A 250 -11.84 16.70 11.33
C ASP A 250 -10.47 16.90 11.98
N ARG A 251 -10.05 18.17 12.05
CA ARG A 251 -8.74 18.56 12.56
C ARG A 251 -8.59 18.27 14.06
N ALA A 252 -9.66 18.39 14.84
CA ALA A 252 -9.59 18.16 16.28
C ALA A 252 -9.35 16.68 16.55
N LYS A 253 -10.11 15.80 15.89
CA LYS A 253 -9.90 14.34 15.96
C LYS A 253 -8.55 13.92 15.40
N LEU A 254 -8.11 14.51 14.28
CA LEU A 254 -6.78 14.22 13.73
C LEU A 254 -5.67 14.58 14.74
N THR A 255 -5.76 15.75 15.39
CA THR A 255 -4.79 16.16 16.41
C THR A 255 -4.81 15.23 17.62
N ASP A 256 -6.00 14.81 18.07
CA ASP A 256 -6.14 13.85 19.17
C ASP A 256 -5.51 12.48 18.84
N VAL A 257 -5.78 11.95 17.64
CA VAL A 257 -5.16 10.71 17.15
C VAL A 257 -3.65 10.86 17.04
N GLN A 258 -3.14 12.00 16.56
CA GLN A 258 -1.70 12.26 16.48
C GLN A 258 -1.03 12.31 17.87
N ALA A 259 -1.70 12.90 18.86
CA ALA A 259 -1.21 12.95 20.23
C ALA A 259 -1.15 11.55 20.88
N ASN A 260 -2.08 10.66 20.52
CA ASN A 260 -2.19 9.31 21.05
C ASN A 260 -1.65 8.21 20.12
N ALA A 261 -0.97 8.58 19.02
CA ALA A 261 -0.59 7.69 17.93
C ALA A 261 0.26 6.49 18.40
N GLN A 262 1.08 6.67 19.44
CA GLN A 262 1.90 5.62 20.05
C GLN A 262 1.11 4.45 20.65
N SER A 263 -0.20 4.62 20.88
CA SER A 263 -1.09 3.54 21.36
C SER A 263 -1.57 2.63 20.23
N LEU A 264 -1.63 3.10 18.98
CA LEU A 264 -2.17 2.32 17.85
C LEU A 264 -1.41 1.01 17.58
N PRO A 265 -0.06 0.94 17.70
CA PRO A 265 0.66 -0.33 17.59
C PRO A 265 0.19 -1.42 18.55
N VAL A 266 -0.33 -1.09 19.73
CA VAL A 266 -0.86 -2.08 20.69
C VAL A 266 -1.99 -2.89 20.06
N LEU A 267 -2.89 -2.23 19.32
CA LEU A 267 -3.99 -2.89 18.61
C LEU A 267 -3.49 -3.73 17.43
N LEU A 268 -2.49 -3.23 16.68
CA LEU A 268 -1.91 -4.00 15.57
C LEU A 268 -1.19 -5.25 16.09
N VAL A 269 -0.44 -5.15 17.20
CA VAL A 269 0.24 -6.30 17.82
C VAL A 269 -0.78 -7.37 18.18
N ASP A 270 -1.87 -7.00 18.86
CA ASP A 270 -2.89 -7.99 19.22
C ASP A 270 -3.60 -8.61 17.99
N TYR A 271 -3.83 -7.83 16.94
CA TYR A 271 -4.37 -8.33 15.68
C TYR A 271 -3.42 -9.34 15.01
N LEU A 272 -2.12 -9.04 14.95
CA LEU A 272 -1.12 -9.95 14.37
C LEU A 272 -0.94 -11.22 15.22
N SER A 273 -0.93 -11.10 16.55
CA SER A 273 -0.92 -12.26 17.44
C SER A 273 -2.16 -13.13 17.27
N TRP A 274 -3.33 -12.52 17.13
CA TRP A 274 -4.55 -13.27 16.78
C TRP A 274 -4.41 -13.97 15.43
N LEU A 275 -3.93 -13.30 14.37
CA LEU A 275 -3.73 -13.93 13.06
C LEU A 275 -2.79 -15.14 13.11
N ALA A 276 -1.73 -15.10 13.93
CA ALA A 276 -0.81 -16.23 14.13
C ALA A 276 -1.51 -17.48 14.71
N THR A 277 -2.66 -17.32 15.36
CA THR A 277 -3.49 -18.44 15.88
C THR A 277 -4.52 -18.97 14.88
N GLN A 278 -4.66 -18.35 13.70
CA GLN A 278 -5.77 -18.61 12.76
C GLN A 278 -5.39 -19.31 11.43
N PRO A 279 -4.36 -20.19 11.36
CA PRO A 279 -3.87 -20.71 10.06
C PRO A 279 -4.93 -21.51 9.29
N ALA A 280 -5.91 -22.12 9.97
CA ALA A 280 -6.99 -22.89 9.34
C ALA A 280 -8.18 -22.03 8.87
N MET A 281 -8.36 -20.83 9.44
CA MET A 281 -9.46 -19.93 9.08
C MET A 281 -9.13 -19.15 7.80
N LEU A 282 -7.89 -18.67 7.71
CA LEU A 282 -7.39 -17.82 6.64
C LEU A 282 -7.54 -18.37 5.20
N PRO A 283 -7.48 -19.70 4.92
CA PRO A 283 -7.77 -20.24 3.59
C PRO A 283 -9.14 -19.88 3.02
N HIS A 284 -10.14 -19.63 3.88
CA HIS A 284 -11.50 -19.24 3.45
C HIS A 284 -11.56 -17.83 2.84
N ASN A 285 -10.53 -17.00 3.04
CA ASN A 285 -10.46 -15.67 2.46
C ASN A 285 -10.43 -15.70 0.93
N ARG A 286 -9.85 -16.75 0.32
CA ARG A 286 -9.86 -16.93 -1.13
C ARG A 286 -11.29 -17.06 -1.66
N ASP A 287 -12.09 -17.90 -1.03
CA ASP A 287 -13.48 -18.14 -1.45
C ASP A 287 -14.36 -16.93 -1.18
N ARG A 288 -14.19 -16.28 -0.02
CA ARG A 288 -14.88 -15.02 0.30
C ARG A 288 -14.53 -13.93 -0.71
N HIS A 289 -13.24 -13.79 -1.06
CA HIS A 289 -12.78 -12.84 -2.06
C HIS A 289 -13.40 -13.13 -3.43
N ALA A 290 -13.40 -14.39 -3.88
CA ALA A 290 -13.99 -14.78 -5.16
C ALA A 290 -15.49 -14.44 -5.23
N LYS A 291 -16.24 -14.74 -4.16
CA LYS A 291 -17.67 -14.40 -4.05
C LYS A 291 -17.90 -12.88 -4.06
N GLN A 292 -17.14 -12.14 -3.26
CA GLN A 292 -17.26 -10.68 -3.18
C GLN A 292 -16.90 -10.02 -4.52
N ARG A 293 -15.85 -10.50 -5.17
CA ARG A 293 -15.44 -10.04 -6.51
C ARG A 293 -16.54 -10.31 -7.53
N ALA A 294 -17.14 -11.50 -7.54
CA ALA A 294 -18.23 -11.83 -8.46
C ALA A 294 -19.45 -10.93 -8.25
N HIS A 295 -19.83 -10.69 -6.99
CA HIS A 295 -20.93 -9.79 -6.65
C HIS A 295 -20.67 -8.35 -7.13
N LEU A 296 -19.48 -7.80 -6.86
CA LEU A 296 -19.09 -6.47 -7.31
C LEU A 296 -19.02 -6.39 -8.84
N LEU A 297 -18.47 -7.41 -9.50
CA LEU A 297 -18.38 -7.45 -10.96
C LEU A 297 -19.76 -7.38 -11.61
N ALA A 298 -20.69 -8.23 -11.16
CA ALA A 298 -22.06 -8.23 -11.67
C ALA A 298 -22.75 -6.87 -11.46
N ALA A 299 -22.53 -6.23 -10.31
CA ALA A 299 -23.07 -4.91 -10.04
C ALA A 299 -22.49 -3.81 -10.95
N LEU A 300 -21.20 -3.90 -11.31
CA LEU A 300 -20.54 -2.95 -12.21
C LEU A 300 -20.97 -3.15 -13.67
N GLU A 301 -21.06 -4.40 -14.13
CA GLU A 301 -21.49 -4.75 -15.48
C GLU A 301 -22.96 -4.35 -15.72
N ALA A 302 -23.81 -4.44 -14.70
CA ALA A 302 -25.20 -3.98 -14.79
C ALA A 302 -25.36 -2.46 -15.00
N VAL A 303 -24.32 -1.66 -14.68
CA VAL A 303 -24.36 -0.20 -14.79
C VAL A 303 -23.79 0.29 -16.13
N SER A 304 -22.84 -0.45 -16.74
CA SER A 304 -22.24 -0.07 -18.02
C SER A 304 -21.66 -1.27 -18.76
N ASP A 305 -22.23 -1.55 -19.94
CA ASP A 305 -21.72 -2.56 -20.89
C ASP A 305 -20.32 -2.21 -21.45
N GLN A 306 -19.88 -0.97 -21.28
CA GLN A 306 -18.59 -0.47 -21.78
C GLN A 306 -17.53 -0.27 -20.68
N ALA A 307 -17.78 -0.79 -19.48
CA ALA A 307 -16.86 -0.69 -18.36
C ALA A 307 -15.46 -1.21 -18.73
N THR A 308 -14.44 -0.37 -18.52
CA THR A 308 -13.05 -0.75 -18.81
C THR A 308 -12.40 -1.39 -17.57
N ASN A 309 -11.94 -2.63 -17.70
CA ASN A 309 -11.30 -3.43 -16.64
C ASN A 309 -12.14 -3.64 -15.34
N PRO A 310 -13.47 -3.85 -15.39
CA PRO A 310 -14.31 -3.97 -14.19
C PRO A 310 -13.89 -5.14 -13.30
N GLY A 311 -13.43 -6.26 -13.89
CA GLY A 311 -12.96 -7.42 -13.16
C GLY A 311 -11.72 -7.18 -12.29
N ARG A 312 -10.85 -6.22 -12.67
CA ARG A 312 -9.69 -5.83 -11.86
C ARG A 312 -10.10 -4.89 -10.73
N VAL A 313 -10.96 -3.91 -11.02
CA VAL A 313 -11.50 -3.00 -10.01
C VAL A 313 -12.28 -3.77 -8.94
N ALA A 314 -13.18 -4.67 -9.35
CA ALA A 314 -13.93 -5.54 -8.44
C ALA A 314 -13.00 -6.39 -7.55
N SER A 315 -11.92 -6.93 -8.12
CA SER A 315 -10.92 -7.71 -7.37
C SER A 315 -10.19 -6.88 -6.32
N ASN A 316 -9.77 -5.67 -6.68
CA ASN A 316 -9.06 -4.74 -5.81
C ASN A 316 -9.95 -4.31 -4.62
N VAL A 317 -11.19 -3.93 -4.90
CA VAL A 317 -12.16 -3.51 -3.87
C VAL A 317 -12.54 -4.69 -2.97
N ALA A 318 -12.73 -5.89 -3.54
CA ALA A 318 -12.99 -7.10 -2.76
C ALA A 318 -11.85 -7.40 -1.77
N ALA A 319 -10.59 -7.14 -2.13
CA ALA A 319 -9.46 -7.34 -1.22
C ALA A 319 -9.57 -6.46 0.03
N LEU A 320 -9.96 -5.18 -0.11
CA LEU A 320 -10.21 -4.29 1.03
C LEU A 320 -11.40 -4.75 1.87
N ALA A 321 -12.45 -5.29 1.24
CA ALA A 321 -13.60 -5.85 1.96
C ALA A 321 -13.20 -7.06 2.83
N ILE A 322 -12.31 -7.93 2.33
CA ILE A 322 -11.79 -9.07 3.10
C ILE A 322 -10.90 -8.61 4.26
N ALA A 323 -10.11 -7.55 4.08
CA ALA A 323 -9.34 -6.94 5.16
C ALA A 323 -10.25 -6.49 6.31
N TRP A 324 -11.32 -5.74 6.00
CA TRP A 324 -12.30 -5.34 7.01
C TRP A 324 -13.04 -6.51 7.62
N HIS A 325 -13.45 -7.50 6.83
CA HIS A 325 -14.13 -8.69 7.36
C HIS A 325 -13.27 -9.44 8.37
N THR A 326 -11.99 -9.66 8.04
CA THR A 326 -11.04 -10.38 8.91
C THR A 326 -10.78 -9.57 10.19
N PHE A 327 -10.58 -8.26 10.07
CA PHE A 327 -10.36 -7.39 11.22
C PHE A 327 -11.62 -7.28 12.11
N GLY A 328 -12.82 -7.22 11.52
CA GLY A 328 -14.07 -7.24 12.26
C GLY A 328 -14.30 -8.55 13.03
N GLN A 329 -13.89 -9.69 12.46
CA GLN A 329 -13.90 -10.98 13.16
C GLN A 329 -12.96 -10.96 14.37
N PHE A 330 -11.75 -10.45 14.21
CA PHE A 330 -10.80 -10.23 15.30
C PHE A 330 -11.41 -9.38 16.43
N LEU A 331 -11.95 -8.20 16.10
CA LEU A 331 -12.55 -7.29 17.08
C LEU A 331 -13.70 -7.94 17.85
N ARG A 332 -14.50 -8.79 17.18
CA ARG A 332 -15.58 -9.55 17.79
C ARG A 332 -15.06 -10.65 18.72
N GLU A 333 -14.12 -11.47 18.26
CA GLU A 333 -13.60 -12.62 19.01
C GLU A 333 -12.82 -12.20 20.26
N ARG A 334 -12.11 -11.07 20.18
CA ARG A 334 -11.46 -10.46 21.35
C ARG A 334 -12.45 -9.73 22.29
N GLY A 335 -13.71 -9.59 21.89
CA GLY A 335 -14.72 -8.88 22.67
C GLY A 335 -14.55 -7.36 22.70
N TYR A 336 -13.73 -6.78 21.81
CA TYR A 336 -13.52 -5.34 21.73
C TYR A 336 -14.73 -4.60 21.18
N TRP A 337 -15.36 -5.18 20.15
CA TRP A 337 -16.63 -4.68 19.62
C TRP A 337 -17.74 -5.71 19.78
N ARG A 338 -18.94 -5.25 20.10
CA ARG A 338 -20.16 -6.08 20.09
C ARG A 338 -20.49 -6.52 18.67
N GLU A 339 -21.16 -7.66 18.52
CA GLU A 339 -21.56 -8.21 17.22
C GLU A 339 -22.40 -7.23 16.39
N GLU A 340 -23.31 -6.49 17.01
CA GLU A 340 -24.10 -5.44 16.36
C GLU A 340 -23.21 -4.36 15.74
N ARG A 341 -22.24 -3.85 16.50
CA ARG A 341 -21.30 -2.83 16.02
C ARG A 341 -20.48 -3.34 14.84
N VAL A 342 -19.95 -4.56 14.93
CA VAL A 342 -19.18 -5.19 13.84
C VAL A 342 -20.05 -5.33 12.58
N THR A 343 -21.28 -5.80 12.74
CA THR A 343 -22.22 -6.00 11.62
C THR A 343 -22.56 -4.67 10.94
N THR A 344 -22.90 -3.64 11.73
CA THR A 344 -23.19 -2.29 11.21
C THR A 344 -21.98 -1.70 10.48
N TRP A 345 -20.78 -1.83 11.07
CA TRP A 345 -19.56 -1.31 10.45
C TRP A 345 -19.24 -2.05 9.14
N LEU A 346 -19.33 -3.38 9.10
CA LEU A 346 -19.09 -4.15 7.89
C LEU A 346 -20.12 -3.85 6.79
N GLY A 347 -21.38 -3.55 7.16
CA GLY A 347 -22.38 -3.05 6.23
C GLY A 347 -22.00 -1.71 5.62
N LEU A 348 -21.51 -0.77 6.45
CA LEU A 348 -20.99 0.52 5.99
C LEU A 348 -19.77 0.33 5.06
N CYS A 349 -18.84 -0.57 5.41
CA CYS A 349 -17.73 -0.95 4.53
C CYS A 349 -18.20 -1.45 3.18
N ALA A 350 -19.14 -2.40 3.15
CA ALA A 350 -19.67 -2.93 1.90
C ALA A 350 -20.28 -1.83 1.02
N GLN A 351 -21.07 -0.93 1.59
CA GLN A 351 -21.70 0.17 0.87
C GLN A 351 -20.67 1.14 0.27
N HIS A 352 -19.72 1.62 1.06
CA HIS A 352 -18.74 2.61 0.59
C HIS A 352 -17.71 1.99 -0.37
N LEU A 353 -17.34 0.73 -0.18
CA LEU A 353 -16.46 0.01 -1.10
C LEU A 353 -17.16 -0.26 -2.46
N GLN A 354 -18.46 -0.57 -2.47
CA GLN A 354 -19.22 -0.69 -3.72
C GLN A 354 -19.28 0.65 -4.48
N ARG A 355 -19.49 1.77 -3.77
CA ARG A 355 -19.42 3.12 -4.37
C ARG A 355 -18.04 3.43 -4.94
N LEU A 356 -16.97 3.08 -4.22
CA LEU A 356 -15.60 3.22 -4.70
C LEU A 356 -15.36 2.41 -5.96
N ALA A 357 -15.88 1.18 -6.04
CA ALA A 357 -15.77 0.35 -7.25
C ALA A 357 -16.41 1.03 -8.47
N ALA A 358 -17.63 1.57 -8.31
CA ALA A 358 -18.33 2.27 -9.38
C ALA A 358 -17.58 3.53 -9.82
N ALA A 359 -17.12 4.36 -8.87
CA ALA A 359 -16.34 5.56 -9.16
C ALA A 359 -15.04 5.22 -9.90
N GLN A 360 -14.33 4.16 -9.49
CA GLN A 360 -13.09 3.75 -10.12
C GLN A 360 -13.30 3.21 -11.54
N VAL A 361 -14.39 2.47 -11.81
CA VAL A 361 -14.71 2.01 -13.17
C VAL A 361 -14.99 3.19 -14.10
N ASN A 362 -15.74 4.19 -13.63
CA ASN A 362 -16.01 5.40 -14.42
C ASN A 362 -14.70 6.13 -14.75
N LEU A 363 -13.85 6.37 -13.76
CA LEU A 363 -12.54 7.03 -13.95
C LEU A 363 -11.66 6.30 -14.99
N VAL A 364 -11.56 4.97 -14.88
CA VAL A 364 -10.76 4.15 -15.81
C VAL A 364 -11.35 4.16 -17.23
N THR A 365 -12.67 4.25 -17.34
CA THR A 365 -13.39 4.27 -18.62
C THR A 365 -13.26 5.64 -19.30
N ASP A 366 -13.40 6.74 -18.55
CA ASP A 366 -13.25 8.11 -19.05
C ASP A 366 -11.83 8.37 -19.55
N GLU A 367 -10.81 7.87 -18.83
CA GLU A 367 -9.41 7.97 -19.26
C GLU A 367 -9.20 7.27 -20.61
N ARG A 368 -9.74 6.05 -20.77
CA ARG A 368 -9.63 5.30 -22.03
C ARG A 368 -10.20 6.10 -23.21
N TYR A 369 -11.37 6.71 -23.04
CA TYR A 369 -12.00 7.50 -24.10
C TYR A 369 -11.20 8.75 -24.43
N SER A 370 -10.69 9.43 -23.40
CA SER A 370 -9.84 10.60 -23.55
C SER A 370 -8.58 10.28 -24.37
N VAL A 371 -7.91 9.16 -24.05
CA VAL A 371 -6.74 8.66 -24.79
C VAL A 371 -7.10 8.32 -26.24
N GLN A 372 -8.20 7.59 -26.48
CA GLN A 372 -8.64 7.22 -27.83
C GLN A 372 -8.96 8.45 -28.69
N PHE A 373 -9.61 9.47 -28.11
CA PHE A 373 -9.91 10.72 -28.81
C PHE A 373 -8.63 11.45 -29.25
N PHE A 374 -7.67 11.66 -28.35
CA PHE A 374 -6.42 12.35 -28.71
C PHE A 374 -5.58 11.55 -29.72
N GLN A 375 -5.57 10.22 -29.64
CA GLN A 375 -4.91 9.38 -30.64
C GLN A 375 -5.56 9.53 -32.02
N ALA A 376 -6.90 9.54 -32.09
CA ALA A 376 -7.62 9.75 -33.34
C ALA A 376 -7.33 11.13 -33.94
N VAL A 377 -7.39 12.20 -33.13
CA VAL A 377 -7.07 13.57 -33.57
C VAL A 377 -5.64 13.67 -34.09
N ARG A 378 -4.65 13.11 -33.37
CA ARG A 378 -3.25 13.06 -33.82
C ARG A 378 -3.10 12.30 -35.12
N GLY A 379 -3.78 11.17 -35.27
CA GLY A 379 -3.78 10.39 -36.52
C GLY A 379 -4.38 11.16 -37.69
N LEU A 380 -5.48 11.89 -37.47
CA LEU A 380 -6.10 12.73 -38.48
C LEU A 380 -5.17 13.88 -38.92
N LEU A 381 -4.51 14.55 -37.97
CA LEU A 381 -3.52 15.60 -38.26
C LEU A 381 -2.31 15.04 -39.03
N ALA A 382 -1.74 13.93 -38.57
CA ALA A 382 -0.57 13.31 -39.21
C ALA A 382 -0.86 12.78 -40.62
N THR A 383 -2.10 12.36 -40.89
CA THR A 383 -2.53 11.90 -42.21
C THR A 383 -3.06 13.01 -43.12
N GLY A 384 -3.05 14.27 -42.65
CA GLY A 384 -3.58 15.42 -43.39
C GLY A 384 -5.11 15.42 -43.57
N ARG A 385 -5.83 14.57 -42.84
CA ARG A 385 -7.30 14.49 -42.86
C ARG A 385 -7.95 15.49 -41.91
N ALA A 386 -7.16 16.12 -41.04
CA ALA A 386 -7.53 17.28 -40.25
C ALA A 386 -6.40 18.31 -40.32
N GLN A 387 -6.74 19.58 -40.11
CA GLN A 387 -5.79 20.70 -40.09
C GLN A 387 -6.05 21.56 -38.86
N MET A 388 -4.97 22.07 -38.24
CA MET A 388 -5.09 23.06 -37.16
C MET A 388 -5.05 24.46 -37.78
N GLN A 389 -6.16 25.18 -37.69
CA GLN A 389 -6.23 26.56 -38.15
C GLN A 389 -6.04 27.51 -36.97
N ASN A 390 -5.07 28.40 -37.08
CA ASN A 390 -4.93 29.52 -36.15
C ASN A 390 -6.00 30.56 -36.47
N LEU A 391 -6.92 30.82 -35.53
CA LEU A 391 -8.04 31.73 -35.72
C LEU A 391 -7.63 33.22 -35.65
N ASP A 392 -6.45 33.51 -35.10
CA ASP A 392 -5.89 34.87 -35.03
C ASP A 392 -5.16 35.28 -36.32
N LEU A 393 -4.93 34.32 -37.23
CA LEU A 393 -4.36 34.57 -38.55
C LEU A 393 -5.49 34.50 -39.59
N SER A 394 -5.87 35.65 -40.14
CA SER A 394 -6.85 35.73 -41.22
C SER A 394 -6.42 34.84 -42.39
N SER A 395 -7.29 33.90 -42.75
CA SER A 395 -7.26 33.00 -43.91
C SER A 395 -6.22 33.35 -44.99
N GLY A 396 -5.07 32.67 -44.95
CA GLY A 396 -4.02 32.82 -45.97
C GLY A 396 -2.81 31.92 -45.78
N ASP A 397 -2.33 31.76 -44.55
CA ASP A 397 -1.07 31.03 -44.31
C ASP A 397 -1.31 29.73 -43.54
N VAL A 398 -1.19 28.62 -44.27
CA VAL A 398 -1.16 27.25 -43.74
C VAL A 398 0.25 27.00 -43.22
N ALA A 399 0.38 26.60 -41.95
CA ALA A 399 1.62 26.07 -41.37
C ALA A 399 1.61 24.54 -41.38
#